data_AF-A0A0W8I6B8-F1
#
_entry.id   AF-A0A0W8I6B8-F1
#
_cell.length_a   1.000
_cell.length_b   1.000
_cell.length_c   1.000
_cell.angle_alpha   90.00
_cell.angle_beta   90.00
_cell.angle_gamma   90.00
#
_symmetry.space_group_name_H-M   'P 1'
#
loop_
_entity.id
_entity.type
_entity.pdbx_description
1 polymer ?
#
loop_
_entity_poly.entity_id
_entity_poly.type
_entity_poly.pdbx_seq_one_letter_code
_entity_poly.pdbx_strand_id
1 'polypeptide(L)'
;MLGRPAPGDDRLELPAPPTAQDVHEALGSTEELLGSSALPSVVVARGARVIDTVRDTLPRLEKLSGSDLGYTVVATATDYLPEAIGAYQRLPRRYADTRPVDGAKTSLMVLVDQLDLLGLTMDRVFDAVYRQDAQELVAQGRFIAEKFGSSGAGGSLRITEEEHVPAPAPGGSAEAPGSTDDGADGVSPLTPPQGGAR
;
A
#
# COMPACT_ATOMS: atom_id res chain seq x y z
N MET A 1 13.20 59.94 6.30
CA MET A 1 13.18 58.59 5.68
C MET A 1 12.77 57.59 6.75
N LEU A 2 11.49 57.23 6.85
CA LEU A 2 11.05 56.12 7.72
C LEU A 2 11.19 54.82 6.92
N GLY A 3 11.99 53.90 7.45
CA GLY A 3 12.20 52.57 6.89
C GLY A 3 10.90 51.77 6.89
N ARG A 4 10.57 51.21 5.72
CA ARG A 4 9.46 50.29 5.54
C ARG A 4 9.84 48.95 6.19
N PRO A 5 9.04 48.40 7.14
CA PRO A 5 9.29 47.05 7.62
C PRO A 5 9.13 46.08 6.46
N ALA A 6 10.09 45.15 6.32
CA ALA A 6 10.03 44.06 5.37
C ALA A 6 8.75 43.24 5.63
N PRO A 7 8.02 42.81 4.59
CA PRO A 7 6.91 41.88 4.77
C PRO A 7 7.48 40.61 5.38
N GLY A 8 6.93 40.20 6.54
CA GLY A 8 7.28 38.94 7.17
C GLY A 8 7.01 37.80 6.19
N ASP A 9 7.98 36.89 6.10
CA ASP A 9 7.85 35.62 5.39
C ASP A 9 6.69 34.81 6.00
N ASP A 10 5.48 35.06 5.53
CA ASP A 10 4.28 34.25 5.75
C ASP A 10 4.36 33.00 4.85
N ARG A 11 5.46 32.26 5.03
CA ARG A 11 5.70 31.00 4.36
C ARG A 11 4.75 30.00 5.00
N LEU A 12 3.56 29.88 4.40
CA LEU A 12 2.53 28.88 4.69
C LEU A 12 3.17 27.58 5.18
N GLU A 13 3.17 27.36 6.49
CA GLU A 13 3.56 26.08 7.08
C GLU A 13 2.44 25.11 6.73
N LEU A 14 2.64 24.36 5.64
CA LEU A 14 1.76 23.26 5.32
C LEU A 14 1.87 22.24 6.45
N PRO A 15 0.75 21.83 7.08
CA PRO A 15 0.78 20.79 8.09
C PRO A 15 1.41 19.53 7.50
N ALA A 16 2.12 18.77 8.34
CA ALA A 16 2.71 17.50 7.94
C ALA A 16 1.62 16.60 7.29
N PRO A 17 1.96 15.86 6.22
CA PRO A 17 0.99 14.96 5.59
C PRO A 17 0.48 13.96 6.64
N PRO A 18 -0.83 13.69 6.68
CA PRO A 18 -1.40 12.78 7.67
C PRO A 18 -0.75 11.39 7.57
N THR A 19 -0.37 10.85 8.70
CA THR A 19 0.26 9.53 8.82
C THR A 19 -0.79 8.41 8.88
N ALA A 20 -0.35 7.16 8.69
CA ALA A 20 -1.23 6.00 8.87
C ALA A 20 -1.81 5.94 10.30
N GLN A 21 -1.06 6.40 11.30
CA GLN A 21 -1.51 6.47 12.68
C GLN A 21 -2.66 7.48 12.85
N ASP A 22 -2.53 8.67 12.24
CA ASP A 22 -3.59 9.69 12.27
C ASP A 22 -4.87 9.17 11.64
N VAL A 23 -4.75 8.39 10.56
CA VAL A 23 -5.88 7.73 9.92
C VAL A 23 -6.53 6.70 10.86
N HIS A 24 -5.75 5.87 11.54
CA HIS A 24 -6.30 4.91 12.52
C HIS A 24 -7.06 5.61 13.65
N GLU A 25 -6.51 6.71 14.18
CA GLU A 25 -7.12 7.49 15.26
C GLU A 25 -8.41 8.19 14.79
N ALA A 26 -8.42 8.75 13.58
CA ALA A 26 -9.60 9.36 12.98
C ALA A 26 -10.73 8.34 12.77
N LEU A 27 -10.39 7.13 12.29
CA LEU A 27 -11.36 6.05 12.13
C LEU A 27 -11.92 5.58 13.47
N GLY A 28 -11.08 5.43 14.49
CA GLY A 28 -11.52 5.07 15.85
C GLY A 28 -12.48 6.12 16.43
N SER A 29 -12.14 7.40 16.31
CA SER A 29 -13.00 8.51 16.73
C SER A 29 -14.35 8.51 15.99
N THR A 30 -14.33 8.16 14.70
CA THR A 30 -15.54 8.05 13.89
C THR A 30 -16.40 6.84 14.28
N GLU A 31 -15.81 5.71 14.66
CA GLU A 31 -16.55 4.57 15.20
C GLU A 31 -17.25 4.91 16.52
N GLU A 32 -16.57 5.61 17.43
CA GLU A 32 -17.18 6.10 18.67
C GLU A 32 -18.38 7.01 18.37
N LEU A 33 -18.25 7.87 17.36
CA LEU A 33 -19.31 8.73 16.89
C LEU A 33 -20.52 7.94 16.38
N LEU A 34 -20.27 6.87 15.59
CA LEU A 34 -21.30 5.95 15.10
C LEU A 34 -21.95 5.13 16.21
N GLY A 35 -21.18 4.76 17.24
CA GLY A 35 -21.66 4.00 18.40
C GLY A 35 -22.47 4.83 19.40
N SER A 36 -22.47 6.16 19.26
CA SER A 36 -23.33 7.02 20.08
C SER A 36 -24.81 6.78 19.73
N SER A 37 -25.60 6.47 20.76
CA SER A 37 -26.96 5.86 20.74
C SER A 37 -28.07 6.59 19.93
N ALA A 38 -27.76 7.68 19.22
CA ALA A 38 -28.77 8.49 18.55
C ALA A 38 -28.87 8.27 17.03
N LEU A 39 -27.96 7.52 16.40
CA LEU A 39 -27.94 7.40 14.93
C LEU A 39 -28.88 6.28 14.42
N PRO A 40 -29.59 6.51 13.30
CA PRO A 40 -30.30 5.43 12.61
C PRO A 40 -29.37 4.29 12.21
N SER A 41 -29.83 3.04 12.35
CA SER A 41 -29.03 1.83 12.07
C SER A 41 -28.46 1.80 10.65
N VAL A 42 -29.18 2.39 9.69
CA VAL A 42 -28.78 2.50 8.29
C VAL A 42 -27.50 3.33 8.11
N VAL A 43 -27.30 4.37 8.93
CA VAL A 43 -26.11 5.22 8.95
C VAL A 43 -24.95 4.48 9.60
N VAL A 44 -25.21 3.82 10.73
CA VAL A 44 -24.20 3.03 11.46
C VAL A 44 -23.63 1.93 10.57
N ALA A 45 -24.48 1.14 9.92
CA ALA A 45 -24.05 0.04 9.07
C ALA A 45 -23.22 0.51 7.87
N ARG A 46 -23.63 1.61 7.22
CA ARG A 46 -22.89 2.17 6.07
C ARG A 46 -21.58 2.83 6.49
N GLY A 47 -21.60 3.61 7.56
CA GLY A 47 -20.40 4.22 8.12
C GLY A 47 -19.36 3.17 8.51
N ALA A 48 -19.78 2.11 9.23
CA ALA A 48 -18.91 0.99 9.59
C ALA A 48 -18.29 0.32 8.36
N ARG A 49 -19.08 0.06 7.31
CA ARG A 49 -18.55 -0.51 6.06
C ARG A 49 -17.47 0.37 5.42
N VAL A 50 -17.66 1.69 5.39
CA VAL A 50 -16.63 2.62 4.88
C VAL A 50 -15.36 2.51 5.73
N ILE A 51 -15.50 2.51 7.06
CA ILE A 51 -14.37 2.41 8.00
C ILE A 51 -13.60 1.11 7.79
N ASP A 52 -14.29 -0.03 7.67
CA ASP A 52 -13.67 -1.33 7.43
C ASP A 52 -12.89 -1.33 6.12
N THR A 53 -13.50 -0.82 5.05
CA THR A 53 -12.85 -0.76 3.73
C THR A 53 -11.61 0.14 3.75
N VAL A 54 -11.68 1.28 4.44
CA VAL A 54 -10.52 2.16 4.61
C VAL A 54 -9.42 1.44 5.39
N ARG A 55 -9.76 0.78 6.51
CA ARG A 55 -8.79 0.00 7.33
C ARG A 55 -8.09 -1.07 6.50
N ASP A 56 -8.83 -1.77 5.66
CA ASP A 56 -8.29 -2.81 4.80
C ASP A 56 -7.26 -2.25 3.79
N THR A 57 -7.33 -0.96 3.44
CA THR A 57 -6.33 -0.33 2.55
C THR A 57 -5.08 0.20 3.28
N LEU A 58 -5.13 0.38 4.60
CA LEU A 58 -4.03 0.99 5.38
C LEU A 58 -2.69 0.25 5.31
N PRO A 59 -2.63 -1.10 5.29
CA PRO A 59 -1.36 -1.81 5.13
C PRO A 59 -0.58 -1.45 3.86
N ARG A 60 -1.26 -0.88 2.86
CA ARG A 60 -0.68 -0.44 1.59
C ARG A 60 -0.57 1.07 1.47
N LEU A 61 -1.00 1.83 2.48
CA LEU A 61 -1.04 3.29 2.43
C LEU A 61 0.33 3.91 2.16
N GLU A 62 1.41 3.38 2.73
CA GLU A 62 2.77 3.87 2.47
C GLU A 62 3.14 3.79 0.98
N LYS A 63 2.70 2.74 0.27
CA LYS A 63 2.93 2.58 -1.18
C LYS A 63 2.05 3.51 -2.01
N LEU A 64 0.93 3.95 -1.45
CA LEU A 64 -0.02 4.88 -2.08
C LEU A 64 0.27 6.34 -1.73
N SER A 65 1.15 6.59 -0.76
CA SER A 65 1.61 7.92 -0.36
C SER A 65 2.04 8.73 -1.58
N GLY A 66 1.48 9.93 -1.73
CA GLY A 66 1.75 10.81 -2.87
C GLY A 66 0.95 10.51 -4.14
N SER A 67 0.06 9.51 -4.14
CA SER A 67 -0.89 9.26 -5.22
C SER A 67 -2.29 9.80 -4.90
N ASP A 68 -3.11 9.99 -5.93
CA ASP A 68 -4.52 10.39 -5.77
C ASP A 68 -5.32 9.38 -4.93
N LEU A 69 -4.98 8.08 -5.03
CA LEU A 69 -5.61 7.02 -4.24
C LEU A 69 -5.25 7.15 -2.75
N GLY A 70 -3.97 7.38 -2.44
CA GLY A 70 -3.52 7.61 -1.07
C GLY A 70 -4.15 8.85 -0.46
N TYR A 71 -4.24 9.95 -1.22
CA TYR A 71 -4.95 11.16 -0.78
C TYR A 71 -6.43 10.87 -0.51
N THR A 72 -7.09 10.12 -1.39
CA THR A 72 -8.51 9.79 -1.24
C THR A 72 -8.79 8.96 0.02
N VAL A 73 -7.92 7.99 0.35
CA VAL A 73 -8.02 7.18 1.58
C VAL A 73 -7.88 8.05 2.82
N VAL A 74 -6.83 8.88 2.86
CA VAL A 74 -6.55 9.77 3.99
C VAL A 74 -7.69 10.75 4.20
N ALA A 75 -8.09 11.48 3.16
CA ALA A 75 -9.16 12.49 3.25
C ALA A 75 -10.51 11.87 3.62
N THR A 76 -10.79 10.64 3.19
CA THR A 76 -12.02 9.93 3.59
C THR A 76 -12.06 9.67 5.08
N ALA A 77 -10.94 9.23 5.66
CA ALA A 77 -10.84 8.93 7.08
C ALA A 77 -10.81 10.19 7.97
N THR A 78 -10.06 11.22 7.57
CA THR A 78 -9.81 12.39 8.41
C THR A 78 -10.86 13.47 8.25
N ASP A 79 -11.45 13.60 7.06
CA ASP A 79 -12.28 14.76 6.72
C ASP A 79 -13.69 14.35 6.32
N TYR A 80 -13.84 13.54 5.25
CA TYR A 80 -15.14 13.38 4.60
C TYR A 80 -16.12 12.59 5.44
N LEU A 81 -15.70 11.44 5.97
CA LEU A 81 -16.55 10.58 6.79
C LEU A 81 -16.94 11.23 8.13
N PRO A 82 -15.99 11.72 8.95
CA PRO A 82 -16.33 12.35 10.23
C PRO A 82 -17.16 13.61 10.04
N GLU A 83 -16.90 14.44 9.02
CA GLU A 83 -17.68 15.65 8.77
C GLU A 83 -19.10 15.33 8.30
N ALA A 84 -19.31 14.32 7.44
CA ALA A 84 -20.65 13.91 7.02
C ALA A 84 -21.51 13.45 8.21
N ILE A 85 -20.94 12.62 9.08
CA ILE A 85 -21.64 12.13 10.28
C ILE A 85 -21.85 13.27 11.29
N GLY A 86 -20.84 14.12 11.48
CA GLY A 86 -20.91 15.31 12.33
C GLY A 86 -22.00 16.29 11.89
N ALA A 87 -22.08 16.58 10.58
CA ALA A 87 -23.09 17.47 10.00
C ALA A 87 -24.52 17.01 10.29
N TYR A 88 -24.78 15.70 10.17
CA TYR A 88 -26.10 15.14 10.49
C TYR A 88 -26.41 15.19 11.99
N GLN A 89 -25.44 14.99 12.87
CA GLN A 89 -25.65 15.08 14.32
C GLN A 89 -25.87 16.49 14.85
N ARG A 90 -25.31 17.50 14.16
CA ARG A 90 -25.58 18.91 14.49
C ARG A 90 -27.06 19.28 14.25
N LEU A 91 -27.80 18.48 13.49
CA LEU A 91 -29.22 18.69 13.22
C LEU A 91 -30.12 18.02 14.28
N PRO A 92 -31.22 18.67 14.72
CA PRO A 92 -32.23 18.01 15.52
C PRO A 92 -32.82 16.80 14.77
N ARG A 93 -32.87 15.60 15.40
CA ARG A 93 -33.31 14.34 14.76
C ARG A 93 -34.62 14.47 13.99
N ARG A 94 -35.64 15.03 14.64
CA ARG A 94 -36.96 15.26 14.00
C ARG A 94 -36.86 16.06 12.71
N TYR A 95 -35.94 17.03 12.63
CA TYR A 95 -35.74 17.84 11.43
C TYR A 95 -35.05 17.02 10.34
N ALA A 96 -33.96 16.36 10.70
CA ALA A 96 -33.10 15.62 9.77
C ALA A 96 -33.83 14.45 9.08
N ASP A 97 -34.82 13.86 9.76
CA ASP A 97 -35.55 12.68 9.27
C ASP A 97 -36.85 13.03 8.54
N THR A 98 -37.41 14.24 8.71
CA THR A 98 -38.76 14.58 8.20
C THR A 98 -38.79 15.76 7.23
N ARG A 99 -37.81 16.67 7.30
CA ARG A 99 -37.80 17.86 6.46
C ARG A 99 -36.98 17.61 5.21
N PRO A 100 -37.52 17.87 4.02
CA PRO A 100 -36.72 17.87 2.81
C PRO A 100 -35.71 19.02 2.87
N VAL A 101 -34.47 18.73 2.48
CA VAL A 101 -33.35 19.70 2.47
C VAL A 101 -32.72 19.83 1.08
N ASP A 102 -32.88 18.82 0.23
CA ASP A 102 -32.41 18.82 -1.15
C ASP A 102 -33.47 18.16 -2.04
N GLY A 103 -34.22 18.97 -2.78
CA GLY A 103 -35.40 18.52 -3.52
C GLY A 103 -36.41 17.81 -2.62
N ALA A 104 -36.61 16.51 -2.84
CA ALA A 104 -37.48 15.66 -2.02
C ALA A 104 -36.75 14.87 -0.93
N LYS A 105 -35.42 14.97 -0.84
CA LYS A 105 -34.59 14.17 0.07
C LYS A 105 -34.48 14.85 1.44
N THR A 106 -34.60 14.06 2.50
CA THR A 106 -34.31 14.50 3.87
C THR A 106 -32.80 14.47 4.14
N SER A 107 -32.34 15.10 5.23
CA SER A 107 -30.92 15.09 5.60
C SER A 107 -30.39 13.67 5.82
N LEU A 108 -31.23 12.78 6.37
CA LEU A 108 -30.90 11.35 6.49
C LEU A 108 -30.65 10.70 5.12
N MET A 109 -31.50 10.96 4.14
CA MET A 109 -31.34 10.40 2.79
C MET A 109 -30.08 10.92 2.12
N VAL A 110 -29.79 12.22 2.25
CA VAL A 110 -28.56 12.82 1.72
C VAL A 110 -27.32 12.21 2.37
N LEU A 111 -27.32 12.01 3.69
CA LEU A 111 -26.21 11.34 4.37
C LEU A 111 -26.03 9.90 3.88
N VAL A 112 -27.12 9.15 3.72
CA VAL A 112 -27.07 7.78 3.19
C VAL A 112 -26.43 7.75 1.80
N ASP A 113 -26.82 8.65 0.91
CA ASP A 113 -26.23 8.76 -0.43
C ASP A 113 -24.73 9.10 -0.37
N GLN A 114 -24.33 9.99 0.54
CA GLN A 114 -22.92 10.35 0.75
C GLN A 114 -22.11 9.14 1.25
N LEU A 115 -22.62 8.39 2.21
CA LEU A 115 -21.95 7.19 2.72
C LEU A 115 -21.87 6.08 1.67
N ASP A 116 -22.90 5.91 0.85
CA ASP A 116 -22.88 4.96 -0.26
C ASP A 116 -21.84 5.37 -1.32
N LEU A 117 -21.73 6.67 -1.63
CA LEU A 117 -20.70 7.19 -2.53
C LEU A 117 -19.28 6.98 -1.97
N LEU A 118 -19.06 7.26 -0.69
CA LEU A 118 -17.77 7.03 -0.03
C LEU A 118 -17.43 5.53 -0.07
N GLY A 119 -18.37 4.66 0.26
CA GLY A 119 -18.19 3.21 0.21
C GLY A 119 -17.80 2.72 -1.18
N LEU A 120 -18.55 3.11 -2.21
CA LEU A 120 -18.24 2.77 -3.60
C LEU A 120 -16.88 3.30 -4.06
N THR A 121 -16.47 4.47 -3.56
CA THR A 121 -15.16 5.04 -3.88
C THR A 121 -14.05 4.24 -3.22
N MET A 122 -14.20 3.90 -1.93
CA MET A 122 -13.24 3.08 -1.20
C MET A 122 -13.14 1.66 -1.76
N ASP A 123 -14.25 1.04 -2.17
CA ASP A 123 -14.25 -0.26 -2.85
C ASP A 123 -13.35 -0.22 -4.11
N ARG A 124 -13.44 0.86 -4.91
CA ARG A 124 -12.58 1.03 -6.10
C ARG A 124 -11.12 1.22 -5.73
N VAL A 125 -10.83 1.96 -4.66
CA VAL A 125 -9.46 2.12 -4.18
C VAL A 125 -8.91 0.76 -3.75
N PHE A 126 -9.66 0.04 -2.91
CA PHE A 126 -9.32 -1.31 -2.48
C PHE A 126 -9.03 -2.23 -3.67
N ASP A 127 -9.93 -2.28 -4.65
CA ASP A 127 -9.75 -3.08 -5.86
C ASP A 127 -8.53 -2.67 -6.68
N ALA A 128 -8.19 -1.37 -6.72
CA ALA A 128 -7.01 -0.89 -7.44
C ALA A 128 -5.72 -1.30 -6.74
N VAL A 129 -5.71 -1.23 -5.40
CA VAL A 129 -4.56 -1.54 -4.54
C VAL A 129 -4.22 -3.03 -4.58
N TYR A 130 -5.23 -3.89 -4.50
CA TYR A 130 -5.04 -5.34 -4.38
C TYR A 130 -5.03 -6.08 -5.72
N ARG A 131 -5.28 -5.39 -6.84
CA ARG A 131 -5.30 -6.00 -8.18
C ARG A 131 -3.99 -6.69 -8.54
N GLN A 132 -2.87 -6.03 -8.25
CA GLN A 132 -1.55 -6.53 -8.64
C GLN A 132 -1.21 -7.79 -7.85
N ASP A 133 -1.41 -7.77 -6.54
CA ASP A 133 -1.19 -8.95 -5.67
C ASP A 133 -2.04 -10.14 -6.13
N ALA A 134 -3.30 -9.90 -6.50
CA ALA A 134 -4.18 -10.93 -7.03
C ALA A 134 -3.67 -11.52 -8.35
N GLN A 135 -3.13 -10.69 -9.25
CA GLN A 135 -2.54 -11.14 -10.52
C GLN A 135 -1.26 -11.95 -10.30
N GLU A 136 -0.40 -11.52 -9.37
CA GLU A 136 0.82 -12.21 -8.98
C GLU A 136 0.51 -13.61 -8.41
N LEU A 137 -0.49 -13.71 -7.54
CA LEU A 137 -0.93 -14.99 -6.98
C LEU A 137 -1.45 -15.96 -8.06
N VAL A 138 -2.22 -15.45 -9.03
CA VAL A 138 -2.69 -16.26 -10.17
C VAL A 138 -1.52 -16.74 -11.03
N ALA A 139 -0.54 -15.88 -11.31
CA ALA A 139 0.64 -16.24 -12.08
C ALA A 139 1.47 -17.32 -11.37
N GLN A 140 1.65 -17.19 -10.04
CA GLN A 140 2.32 -18.20 -9.22
C GLN A 140 1.58 -19.54 -9.27
N GLY A 141 0.24 -19.54 -9.20
CA GLY A 141 -0.57 -20.75 -9.31
C GLY A 141 -0.39 -21.48 -10.64
N ARG A 142 -0.33 -20.74 -11.76
CA ARG A 142 -0.05 -21.30 -13.09
C ARG A 142 1.33 -21.94 -13.16
N PHE A 143 2.34 -21.27 -12.63
CA PHE A 143 3.70 -21.82 -12.58
C PHE A 143 3.77 -23.11 -11.76
N ILE A 144 3.11 -23.18 -10.59
CA ILE A 144 3.03 -24.41 -9.79
C ILE A 144 2.32 -25.51 -10.58
N ALA A 145 1.22 -25.20 -11.26
CA ALA A 145 0.49 -26.17 -12.08
C ALA A 145 1.32 -26.67 -13.28
N GLU A 146 2.12 -25.83 -13.92
CA GLU A 146 3.04 -26.24 -14.99
C GLU A 146 4.15 -27.15 -14.45
N LYS A 147 4.72 -26.79 -13.30
CA LYS A 147 5.83 -27.50 -12.67
C LYS A 147 5.43 -28.87 -12.10
N PHE A 148 4.20 -29.01 -11.60
CA PHE A 148 3.74 -30.23 -10.91
C PHE A 148 2.56 -30.93 -11.59
N GLY A 149 1.74 -30.23 -12.36
CA GLY A 149 0.61 -30.80 -13.11
C GLY A 149 1.05 -31.62 -14.33
N SER A 150 2.22 -31.30 -14.90
CA SER A 150 2.86 -32.14 -15.94
C SER A 150 3.35 -33.49 -15.39
N SER A 151 3.52 -33.62 -14.07
CA SER A 151 3.93 -34.87 -13.40
C SER A 151 2.76 -35.83 -13.14
N GLY A 152 1.50 -35.40 -13.36
CA GLY A 152 0.31 -36.25 -13.27
C GLY A 152 0.03 -37.07 -14.53
N ALA A 153 0.63 -36.71 -15.66
CA ALA A 153 0.57 -37.47 -16.92
C ALA A 153 1.90 -38.20 -17.17
N GLY A 154 2.24 -39.13 -16.27
CA GLY A 154 3.18 -40.22 -16.50
C GLY A 154 4.58 -39.84 -17.03
N GLY A 155 5.52 -39.55 -16.13
CA GLY A 155 6.93 -39.53 -16.52
C GLY A 155 7.91 -38.95 -15.52
N SER A 156 8.40 -39.79 -14.60
CA SER A 156 9.74 -39.70 -13.98
C SER A 156 10.18 -38.36 -13.36
N LEU A 157 9.80 -38.11 -12.09
CA LEU A 157 10.66 -37.32 -11.20
C LEU A 157 11.79 -38.23 -10.72
N ARG A 158 12.93 -38.22 -11.43
CA ARG A 158 14.18 -38.76 -10.90
C ARG A 158 14.67 -37.83 -9.81
N ILE A 159 14.34 -38.15 -8.57
CA ILE A 159 15.14 -37.73 -7.43
C ILE A 159 16.45 -38.50 -7.60
N THR A 160 17.49 -37.85 -8.11
CA THR A 160 18.86 -38.40 -8.06
C THR A 160 19.29 -38.39 -6.61
N GLU A 161 18.86 -39.43 -5.92
CA GLU A 161 19.35 -39.86 -4.63
C GLU A 161 20.69 -40.55 -4.86
N GLU A 162 21.73 -39.78 -5.19
CA GLU A 162 23.14 -40.23 -5.12
C GLU A 162 24.08 -39.04 -5.35
N GLU A 163 24.31 -38.25 -4.30
CA GLU A 163 25.65 -37.69 -4.09
C GLU A 163 26.03 -37.91 -2.62
N HIS A 164 26.13 -39.20 -2.26
CA HIS A 164 26.88 -39.63 -1.10
C HIS A 164 28.36 -39.44 -1.43
N VAL A 165 28.95 -38.33 -0.96
CA VAL A 165 30.39 -38.10 -1.04
C VAL A 165 31.10 -39.14 -0.16
N PRO A 166 31.92 -40.04 -0.70
CA PRO A 166 32.74 -40.91 0.15
C PRO A 166 33.96 -40.12 0.61
N ALA A 167 34.12 -39.96 1.92
CA ALA A 167 35.35 -39.47 2.51
C ALA A 167 36.45 -40.55 2.46
N PRO A 168 37.69 -40.25 2.02
CA PRO A 168 38.85 -41.06 2.35
C PRO A 168 39.66 -40.45 3.50
N ALA A 169 40.01 -41.32 4.43
CA ALA A 169 40.68 -41.11 5.71
C ALA A 169 42.23 -40.91 5.56
N PRO A 170 42.99 -40.71 6.66
CA PRO A 170 44.27 -40.01 6.70
C PRO A 170 45.50 -40.90 6.50
N GLY A 171 46.62 -40.33 6.05
CA GLY A 171 47.95 -40.91 6.26
C GLY A 171 49.04 -40.52 5.26
N GLY A 172 50.06 -39.80 5.74
CA GLY A 172 51.47 -40.19 5.54
C GLY A 172 52.28 -39.60 4.37
N SER A 173 53.28 -38.78 4.76
CA SER A 173 54.62 -38.61 4.15
C SER A 173 54.70 -37.88 2.80
N ALA A 174 55.16 -36.63 2.80
CA ALA A 174 56.57 -36.21 2.65
C ALA A 174 56.96 -36.03 1.18
N GLU A 175 57.23 -34.78 0.78
CA GLU A 175 58.51 -34.30 0.20
C GLU A 175 58.32 -32.94 -0.50
N ALA A 176 59.09 -31.94 -0.07
CA ALA A 176 59.42 -30.72 -0.80
C ALA A 176 60.94 -30.77 -1.08
N PRO A 177 61.62 -29.86 -1.83
CA PRO A 177 61.20 -28.55 -2.36
C PRO A 177 61.81 -28.18 -3.76
N GLY A 178 61.63 -26.91 -4.18
CA GLY A 178 62.44 -26.21 -5.20
C GLY A 178 61.64 -25.84 -6.47
N SER A 179 61.73 -24.66 -7.07
CA SER A 179 62.68 -23.55 -6.96
C SER A 179 62.03 -22.28 -7.52
N THR A 180 62.42 -21.14 -6.97
CA THR A 180 62.26 -19.79 -7.53
C THR A 180 62.96 -19.64 -8.88
N ASP A 181 62.34 -18.96 -9.84
CA ASP A 181 63.09 -18.17 -10.82
C ASP A 181 62.34 -16.88 -11.17
N ASP A 182 63.14 -15.83 -11.27
CA ASP A 182 62.87 -14.41 -11.41
C ASP A 182 63.38 -14.00 -12.81
N GLY A 183 62.69 -13.12 -13.53
CA GLY A 183 63.32 -12.47 -14.69
C GLY A 183 62.45 -12.13 -15.91
N ALA A 184 62.01 -10.88 -15.91
CA ALA A 184 62.21 -9.88 -16.98
C ALA A 184 61.60 -10.04 -18.39
N ASP A 185 60.82 -8.99 -18.70
CA ASP A 185 60.83 -8.16 -19.92
C ASP A 185 60.23 -8.66 -21.24
N GLY A 186 59.25 -7.88 -21.73
CA GLY A 186 58.65 -8.04 -23.05
C GLY A 186 57.46 -7.13 -23.38
N VAL A 187 57.59 -5.81 -23.18
CA VAL A 187 57.00 -4.68 -23.95
C VAL A 187 55.61 -4.81 -24.68
N SER A 188 54.61 -4.05 -24.16
CA SER A 188 53.59 -3.12 -24.76
C SER A 188 53.40 -2.94 -26.30
N PRO A 189 52.38 -2.17 -26.80
CA PRO A 189 51.00 -1.79 -26.36
C PRO A 189 49.94 -1.81 -27.52
N LEU A 190 48.64 -1.47 -27.27
CA LEU A 190 47.80 -0.51 -28.05
C LEU A 190 46.28 -0.54 -27.73
N THR A 191 45.81 0.65 -27.34
CA THR A 191 44.52 1.31 -27.01
C THR A 191 43.25 0.99 -27.87
N PRO A 192 42.02 1.21 -27.33
CA PRO A 192 40.73 0.90 -27.99
C PRO A 192 40.12 2.09 -28.76
N PRO A 193 39.06 1.89 -29.58
CA PRO A 193 38.20 2.99 -30.02
C PRO A 193 36.88 3.07 -29.22
N GLN A 194 36.64 4.24 -28.63
CA GLN A 194 35.31 4.70 -28.21
C GLN A 194 34.57 5.29 -29.42
N GLY A 195 33.30 4.90 -29.61
CA GLY A 195 32.37 5.54 -30.55
C GLY A 195 31.42 6.45 -29.78
N GLY A 196 31.61 7.76 -29.94
CA GLY A 196 30.78 8.81 -29.35
C GLY A 196 29.53 9.16 -30.15
N ALA A 197 28.63 9.84 -29.45
CA ALA A 197 27.34 10.35 -29.85
C ALA A 197 27.33 11.22 -31.12
N ARG A 198 26.18 11.16 -31.82
CA ARG A 198 25.53 12.32 -32.42
C ARG A 198 24.02 12.10 -32.43
#